data_AF-A0A2D6A879-F1
#
_entry.id   AF-A0A2D6A879-F1
#
_cell.length_a   1.000
_cell.length_b   1.000
_cell.length_c   1.000
_cell.angle_alpha   90.00
_cell.angle_beta   90.00
_cell.angle_gamma   90.00
#
_symmetry.space_group_name_H-M   'P 1'
#
loop_
_entity.id
_entity.type
_entity.pdbx_description
1 polymer ?
#
loop_
_entity_poly.entity_id
_entity_poly.type
_entity_poly.pdbx_seq_one_letter_code
_entity_poly.pdbx_strand_id
1 'polypeptide(L)'
;MPISTAPVVVLGYTLKSSSPSSATIKFYLHLADAANKPVLPAARSGTMTMTPTYGLYSGKFTPPYVVPANTQYFISFDNTGMSHPICTTANTRINYYWRPQNATTWNGTPTSFTQAWTFRVDTTQCPPSAAYSMYGAGCKGTGPGNGIPALSHTGLPQLGKSFTVDLNNARATAAALLVLGFSDKLWAALPLPFDLTPIGAPGCKLLASGETMGGLVTSATGTAKMTFLIPNISALGGLMLFNQFIVSDPTVNTLQVVLSNGGKMTLGQ
;
A
#
# COMPACT_ATOMS: atom_id res chain seq x y z
N MET A 1 18.58 -7.02 10.39
CA MET A 1 17.14 -6.93 10.08
C MET A 1 16.41 -7.89 11.02
N PRO A 2 15.18 -7.59 11.48
CA PRO A 2 14.41 -8.55 12.27
C PRO A 2 14.26 -9.87 11.48
N ILE A 3 14.46 -10.99 12.17
CA ILE A 3 14.37 -12.32 11.57
C ILE A 3 12.89 -12.64 11.39
N SER A 4 12.50 -12.95 10.15
CA SER A 4 11.12 -13.35 9.84
C SER A 4 10.86 -14.79 10.26
N THR A 5 9.71 -15.02 10.90
CA THR A 5 9.25 -16.37 11.29
C THR A 5 8.67 -17.15 10.12
N ALA A 6 8.48 -16.51 8.96
CA ALA A 6 8.01 -17.13 7.72
C ALA A 6 9.01 -16.90 6.57
N PRO A 7 9.02 -17.77 5.53
CA PRO A 7 9.88 -17.56 4.38
C PRO A 7 9.59 -16.23 3.68
N VAL A 8 10.65 -15.54 3.25
CA VAL A 8 10.58 -14.21 2.61
C VAL A 8 11.03 -14.32 1.16
N VAL A 9 10.18 -13.95 0.20
CA VAL A 9 10.60 -13.86 -1.20
C VAL A 9 11.17 -12.46 -1.43
N VAL A 10 12.48 -12.39 -1.68
CA VAL A 10 13.20 -11.17 -2.02
C VAL A 10 13.21 -11.01 -3.54
N LEU A 11 12.56 -9.97 -4.01
CA LEU A 11 12.43 -9.60 -5.42
C LEU A 11 13.63 -8.79 -5.90
N GLY A 12 14.21 -7.99 -5.02
CA GLY A 12 15.21 -7.02 -5.41
C GLY A 12 15.58 -6.06 -4.29
N TYR A 13 16.24 -4.99 -4.68
CA TYR A 13 16.81 -4.03 -3.76
C TYR A 13 16.83 -2.64 -4.39
N THR A 14 16.53 -1.65 -3.57
CA THR A 14 16.56 -0.23 -3.93
C THR A 14 17.54 0.53 -3.03
N LEU A 15 18.45 1.29 -3.62
CA LEU A 15 19.45 2.10 -2.92
C LEU A 15 19.34 3.57 -3.32
N LYS A 16 19.54 4.48 -2.37
CA LYS A 16 19.66 5.91 -2.64
C LYS A 16 21.14 6.30 -2.79
N SER A 17 21.58 6.67 -3.99
CA SER A 17 22.96 7.08 -4.27
C SER A 17 23.04 7.73 -5.68
N SER A 18 24.23 7.88 -6.25
CA SER A 18 24.50 8.30 -7.63
C SER A 18 25.85 7.72 -8.08
N SER A 19 26.19 7.86 -9.35
CA SER A 19 27.49 7.47 -9.91
C SER A 19 28.06 8.60 -10.78
N PRO A 20 29.38 8.79 -10.90
CA PRO A 20 29.94 9.88 -11.71
C PRO A 20 29.53 9.84 -13.20
N SER A 21 29.22 8.65 -13.70
CA SER A 21 28.66 8.39 -15.03
C SER A 21 27.59 7.29 -14.94
N SER A 22 26.80 7.09 -16.01
CA SER A 22 25.85 5.98 -16.04
C SER A 22 26.59 4.65 -15.89
N ALA A 23 26.28 3.89 -14.83
CA ALA A 23 27.01 2.69 -14.46
C ALA A 23 26.08 1.56 -14.01
N THR A 24 26.47 0.32 -14.32
CA THR A 24 25.78 -0.87 -13.83
C THR A 24 26.44 -1.33 -12.54
N ILE A 25 25.69 -1.25 -11.44
CA ILE A 25 26.14 -1.69 -10.12
C ILE A 25 25.61 -3.10 -9.83
N LYS A 26 26.51 -3.99 -9.43
CA LYS A 26 26.15 -5.35 -8.99
C LYS A 26 25.77 -5.34 -7.52
N PHE A 27 24.71 -6.04 -7.18
CA PHE A 27 24.30 -6.28 -5.80
C PHE A 27 24.04 -7.76 -5.55
N TYR A 28 24.10 -8.15 -4.28
CA TYR A 28 24.15 -9.52 -3.85
C TYR A 28 23.31 -9.73 -2.58
N LEU A 29 22.74 -10.93 -2.46
CA LEU A 29 22.13 -11.44 -1.24
C LEU A 29 23.01 -12.55 -0.67
N HIS A 30 23.32 -12.45 0.62
CA HIS A 30 24.10 -13.45 1.36
C HIS A 30 23.26 -14.00 2.51
N LEU A 31 23.33 -15.31 2.76
CA LEU A 31 22.82 -15.87 4.01
C LEU A 31 23.82 -15.60 5.15
N ALA A 32 23.33 -15.61 6.38
CA ALA A 32 24.17 -15.53 7.57
C ALA A 32 24.70 -16.90 7.96
N ASP A 33 25.94 -16.95 8.48
CA ASP A 33 26.45 -18.10 9.22
C ASP A 33 25.98 -18.07 10.69
N ALA A 34 26.36 -19.10 11.46
CA ALA A 34 26.04 -19.21 12.89
C ALA A 34 26.65 -18.08 13.75
N ALA A 35 27.65 -17.36 13.24
CA ALA A 35 28.26 -16.21 13.89
C ALA A 35 27.68 -14.86 13.40
N ASN A 36 26.55 -14.88 12.69
CA ASN A 36 25.92 -13.71 12.08
C ASN A 36 26.85 -12.92 11.14
N LYS A 37 27.62 -13.64 10.32
CA LYS A 37 28.44 -13.07 9.24
C LYS A 37 27.90 -13.49 7.87
N PRO A 38 28.07 -12.67 6.82
CA PRO A 38 27.62 -13.03 5.49
C PRO A 38 28.45 -14.19 4.91
N VAL A 39 27.78 -15.19 4.35
CA VAL A 39 28.42 -16.36 3.73
C VAL A 39 28.75 -16.09 2.25
N LEU A 40 29.84 -16.70 1.78
CA LEU A 40 30.24 -16.75 0.37
C LEU A 40 30.12 -18.18 -0.18
N PRO A 41 29.76 -18.37 -1.47
CA PRO A 41 29.37 -17.34 -2.42
C PRO A 41 28.00 -16.72 -2.09
N ALA A 42 27.65 -15.61 -2.77
CA ALA A 42 26.34 -15.00 -2.60
C ALA A 42 25.23 -15.99 -2.97
N ALA A 43 24.17 -16.01 -2.17
CA ALA A 43 22.99 -16.81 -2.44
C ALA A 43 22.21 -16.32 -3.65
N ARG A 44 22.30 -15.02 -3.99
CA ARG A 44 21.75 -14.45 -5.24
C ARG A 44 22.52 -13.18 -5.64
N SER A 45 22.51 -12.86 -6.92
CA SER A 45 23.07 -11.62 -7.47
C SER A 45 22.12 -10.96 -8.46
N GLY A 46 22.24 -9.65 -8.60
CA GLY A 46 21.48 -8.83 -9.54
C GLY A 46 22.25 -7.57 -9.92
N THR A 47 21.67 -6.78 -10.82
CA THR A 47 22.25 -5.53 -11.31
C THR A 47 21.24 -4.39 -11.26
N MET A 48 21.72 -3.18 -10.96
CA MET A 48 20.95 -1.95 -11.06
C MET A 48 21.72 -0.92 -11.91
N THR A 49 21.00 -0.08 -12.64
CA THR A 49 21.61 1.02 -13.40
C THR A 49 21.51 2.29 -12.59
N MET A 50 22.64 2.95 -12.34
CA MET A 50 22.73 4.22 -11.62
C MET A 50 23.20 5.31 -12.56
N THR A 51 22.77 6.54 -12.31
CA THR A 51 23.17 7.71 -13.10
C THR A 51 23.78 8.79 -12.21
N PRO A 52 24.33 9.87 -12.79
CA PRO A 52 24.82 11.03 -12.04
C PRO A 52 23.78 11.76 -11.20
N THR A 53 22.50 11.54 -11.45
CA THR A 53 21.44 12.13 -10.63
C THR A 53 21.36 11.43 -9.27
N TYR A 54 21.39 12.18 -8.19
CA TYR A 54 21.16 11.62 -6.86
C TYR A 54 19.70 11.19 -6.69
N GLY A 55 19.46 9.89 -6.50
CA GLY A 55 18.10 9.33 -6.56
C GLY A 55 18.00 7.91 -6.00
N LEU A 56 16.79 7.35 -6.07
CA LEU A 56 16.53 5.94 -5.74
C LEU A 56 16.73 5.09 -6.99
N TYR A 57 17.56 4.07 -6.88
CA TYR A 57 17.87 3.12 -7.95
C TYR A 57 17.53 1.71 -7.51
N SER A 58 16.79 0.99 -8.35
CA SER A 58 16.27 -0.34 -8.04
C SER A 58 16.85 -1.37 -8.99
N GLY A 59 17.15 -2.54 -8.44
CA GLY A 59 17.52 -3.72 -9.20
C GLY A 59 16.72 -4.92 -8.76
N LYS A 60 16.54 -5.90 -9.67
CA LYS A 60 15.77 -7.12 -9.41
C LYS A 60 16.66 -8.35 -9.44
N PHE A 61 16.30 -9.34 -8.64
CA PHE A 61 16.81 -10.70 -8.74
C PHE A 61 15.94 -11.47 -9.74
N THR A 62 16.59 -12.10 -10.73
CA THR A 62 15.91 -12.93 -11.73
C THR A 62 16.56 -14.30 -11.75
N PRO A 63 15.89 -15.35 -11.23
CA PRO A 63 14.60 -15.32 -10.52
C PRO A 63 14.71 -14.70 -9.11
N PRO A 64 13.57 -14.31 -8.48
CA PRO A 64 13.54 -13.92 -7.07
C PRO A 64 14.13 -14.99 -6.15
N TYR A 65 14.62 -14.57 -4.98
CA TYR A 65 15.21 -15.49 -4.01
C TYR A 65 14.32 -15.69 -2.80
N VAL A 66 14.08 -16.94 -2.40
CA VAL A 66 13.31 -17.27 -1.20
C VAL A 66 14.27 -17.47 -0.04
N VAL A 67 14.26 -16.53 0.90
CA VAL A 67 14.95 -16.67 2.18
C VAL A 67 14.11 -17.58 3.08
N PRO A 68 14.66 -18.70 3.61
CA PRO A 68 13.91 -19.57 4.51
C PRO A 68 13.46 -18.86 5.79
N ALA A 69 12.42 -19.40 6.43
CA ALA A 69 12.00 -18.94 7.75
C ALA A 69 13.16 -18.98 8.75
N ASN A 70 13.14 -18.08 9.73
CA ASN A 70 14.14 -17.99 10.80
C ASN A 70 15.59 -17.82 10.31
N THR A 71 15.78 -17.33 9.09
CA THR A 71 17.11 -17.17 8.48
C THR A 71 17.47 -15.69 8.38
N GLN A 72 18.61 -15.31 8.97
CA GLN A 72 19.18 -13.99 8.77
C GLN A 72 19.89 -13.92 7.40
N TYR A 73 19.75 -12.78 6.74
CA TYR A 73 20.43 -12.51 5.46
C TYR A 73 21.00 -11.10 5.45
N PHE A 74 21.95 -10.89 4.54
CA PHE A 74 22.64 -9.63 4.29
C PHE A 74 22.51 -9.25 2.82
N ILE A 75 22.53 -7.95 2.57
CA ILE A 75 22.62 -7.39 1.22
C ILE A 75 23.98 -6.70 1.11
N SER A 76 24.65 -6.93 -0.01
CA SER A 76 25.89 -6.23 -0.36
C SER A 76 25.81 -5.70 -1.79
N PHE A 77 26.66 -4.75 -2.11
CA PHE A 77 26.77 -4.18 -3.45
C PHE A 77 28.22 -3.81 -3.71
N ASP A 78 28.59 -3.81 -4.99
CA ASP A 78 29.89 -3.34 -5.44
C ASP A 78 29.87 -1.82 -5.46
N ASN A 79 30.71 -1.18 -4.64
CA ASN A 79 30.77 0.29 -4.56
C ASN A 79 31.76 0.91 -5.54
N THR A 80 32.37 0.13 -6.44
CA THR A 80 33.31 0.62 -7.45
C THR A 80 32.61 1.64 -8.36
N GLY A 81 33.10 2.88 -8.37
CA GLY A 81 32.53 3.95 -9.20
C GLY A 81 31.21 4.52 -8.70
N MET A 82 30.84 4.28 -7.44
CA MET A 82 29.67 4.92 -6.82
C MET A 82 30.06 6.20 -6.10
N SER A 83 29.22 7.23 -6.25
CA SER A 83 29.21 8.36 -5.33
C SER A 83 28.49 7.90 -4.07
N HIS A 84 29.25 7.69 -3.00
CA HIS A 84 28.81 7.07 -1.75
C HIS A 84 27.38 7.48 -1.34
N PRO A 85 26.56 6.55 -0.83
CA PRO A 85 25.21 6.87 -0.37
C PRO A 85 25.27 7.97 0.70
N ILE A 86 24.57 9.08 0.47
CA ILE A 86 24.56 10.19 1.44
C ILE A 86 23.73 9.78 2.66
N CYS A 87 24.46 9.69 3.76
CA CYS A 87 24.01 9.72 5.15
C CYS A 87 23.15 10.97 5.39
N THR A 88 21.88 10.80 5.74
CA THR A 88 21.19 11.85 6.47
C THR A 88 21.68 11.78 7.92
N THR A 89 22.18 12.89 8.46
CA THR A 89 22.70 13.04 9.83
C THR A 89 21.71 12.63 10.93
N ALA A 90 20.46 12.35 10.60
CA ALA A 90 19.36 12.08 11.52
C ALA A 90 19.02 10.59 11.75
N ASN A 91 19.69 9.63 11.09
CA ASN A 91 19.24 8.23 11.10
C ASN A 91 20.14 7.28 11.92
N THR A 92 19.53 6.22 12.45
CA THR A 92 20.18 5.15 13.23
C THR A 92 21.33 4.54 12.45
N ARG A 93 22.53 4.62 13.01
CA ARG A 93 23.73 4.00 12.43
C ARG A 93 23.71 2.50 12.69
N ILE A 94 24.00 1.71 11.68
CA ILE A 94 23.98 0.25 11.76
C ILE A 94 25.38 -0.35 11.56
N ASN A 95 25.63 -1.49 12.19
CA ASN A 95 26.80 -2.31 11.91
C ASN A 95 26.70 -2.89 10.50
N TYR A 96 27.83 -2.96 9.79
CA TYR A 96 27.90 -3.51 8.44
C TYR A 96 29.20 -4.29 8.27
N TYR A 97 29.21 -5.13 7.24
CA TYR A 97 30.39 -5.87 6.81
C TYR A 97 30.89 -5.31 5.49
N TRP A 98 32.22 -5.31 5.31
CA TRP A 98 32.84 -4.89 4.05
C TRP A 98 33.97 -5.85 3.69
N ARG A 99 34.31 -5.91 2.41
CA ARG A 99 35.47 -6.66 1.93
C ARG A 99 35.97 -6.07 0.61
N PRO A 100 37.27 -6.19 0.30
CA PRO A 100 37.77 -6.03 -1.06
C PRO A 100 37.11 -7.03 -2.01
N GLN A 101 36.99 -6.67 -3.30
CA GLN A 101 36.29 -7.48 -4.31
C GLN A 101 36.85 -8.91 -4.44
N ASN A 102 38.16 -9.07 -4.25
CA ASN A 102 38.89 -10.34 -4.34
C ASN A 102 39.08 -11.06 -2.99
N ALA A 103 38.57 -10.52 -1.89
CA ALA A 103 38.73 -11.13 -0.57
C ALA A 103 37.69 -12.23 -0.32
N THR A 104 38.12 -13.30 0.34
CA THR A 104 37.28 -14.45 0.73
C THR A 104 36.67 -14.31 2.13
N THR A 105 37.01 -13.26 2.86
CA THR A 105 36.53 -13.00 4.23
C THR A 105 35.95 -11.61 4.37
N TRP A 106 34.93 -11.49 5.23
CA TRP A 106 34.31 -10.21 5.57
C TRP A 106 34.99 -9.56 6.77
N ASN A 107 35.26 -8.26 6.66
CA ASN A 107 35.69 -7.42 7.77
C ASN A 107 34.44 -6.83 8.47
N GLY A 108 34.47 -6.76 9.79
CA GLY A 108 33.41 -6.12 10.58
C GLY A 108 33.44 -4.59 10.49
N THR A 109 32.44 -3.94 11.08
CA THR A 109 32.32 -2.48 11.14
C THR A 109 33.60 -1.86 11.71
N PRO A 110 34.35 -1.05 10.97
CA PRO A 110 35.41 -0.25 11.57
C PRO A 110 34.77 0.80 12.50
N THR A 111 35.31 0.97 13.70
CA THR A 111 34.76 1.88 14.74
C THR A 111 34.65 3.35 14.29
N SER A 112 35.35 3.74 13.23
CA SER A 112 35.37 5.09 12.64
C SER A 112 34.36 5.33 11.51
N PHE A 113 33.58 4.33 11.07
CA PHE A 113 32.76 4.42 9.84
C PHE A 113 31.29 4.02 10.02
N THR A 114 30.68 4.21 11.19
CA THR A 114 29.24 3.98 11.35
C THR A 114 28.45 4.92 10.41
N GLN A 115 27.78 4.38 9.39
CA GLN A 115 27.06 5.17 8.37
C GLN A 115 25.54 4.97 8.49
N ALA A 116 24.77 6.00 8.16
CA ALA A 116 23.33 5.89 7.97
C ALA A 116 23.05 5.52 6.51
N TRP A 117 22.42 4.37 6.30
CA TRP A 117 22.15 3.82 4.99
C TRP A 117 20.70 4.08 4.59
N THR A 118 20.46 4.58 3.37
CA THR A 118 19.10 4.73 2.84
C THR A 118 18.84 3.69 1.76
N PHE A 119 18.15 2.63 2.13
CA PHE A 119 17.83 1.52 1.22
C PHE A 119 16.48 0.89 1.52
N ARG A 120 15.98 0.10 0.57
CA ARG A 120 14.78 -0.73 0.71
C ARG A 120 15.05 -2.12 0.12
N VAL A 121 14.51 -3.14 0.76
CA VAL A 121 14.52 -4.52 0.25
C VAL A 121 13.14 -4.78 -0.33
N ASP A 122 13.09 -5.04 -1.63
CA ASP A 122 11.84 -5.32 -2.30
C ASP A 122 11.50 -6.79 -2.06
N THR A 123 10.44 -7.04 -1.29
CA THR A 123 9.97 -8.39 -0.95
C THR A 123 8.52 -8.55 -1.35
N THR A 124 8.07 -9.78 -1.61
CA THR A 124 6.62 -10.06 -1.76
C THR A 124 5.87 -9.93 -0.44
N GLN A 125 6.59 -9.80 0.68
CA GLN A 125 6.03 -9.62 2.02
C GLN A 125 5.79 -8.16 2.39
N CYS A 126 6.18 -7.18 1.56
CA CYS A 126 5.69 -5.82 1.75
C CYS A 126 4.21 -5.83 1.31
N PRO A 127 3.24 -5.70 2.23
CA PRO A 127 1.86 -5.53 1.82
C PRO A 127 1.84 -4.30 0.90
N PRO A 128 1.12 -4.34 -0.23
CA PRO A 128 1.00 -3.16 -1.07
C PRO A 128 0.56 -1.97 -0.21
N SER A 129 1.05 -0.76 -0.53
CA SER A 129 0.74 0.42 0.29
C SER A 129 -0.76 0.61 0.41
N ALA A 130 -1.22 0.97 1.62
CA ALA A 130 -2.63 1.28 1.82
C ALA A 130 -3.03 2.44 0.90
N ALA A 131 -4.14 2.29 0.20
CA ALA A 131 -4.60 3.31 -0.74
C ALA A 131 -6.12 3.45 -0.66
N TYR A 132 -6.61 4.66 -0.89
CA TYR A 132 -8.02 4.96 -1.04
C TYR A 132 -8.20 5.98 -2.14
N SER A 133 -9.11 5.72 -3.08
CA SER A 133 -9.44 6.62 -4.18
C SER A 133 -10.95 6.66 -4.38
N MET A 134 -11.48 7.84 -4.62
CA MET A 134 -12.89 8.04 -4.97
C MET A 134 -13.08 7.87 -6.48
N TYR A 135 -14.23 7.33 -6.90
CA TYR A 135 -14.57 7.16 -8.31
C TYR A 135 -16.08 7.25 -8.54
N GLY A 136 -16.47 7.45 -9.80
CA GLY A 136 -17.87 7.66 -10.16
C GLY A 136 -18.43 8.96 -9.57
N ALA A 137 -19.75 9.11 -9.64
CA ALA A 137 -20.46 10.29 -9.15
C ALA A 137 -21.68 9.86 -8.35
N GLY A 138 -22.04 10.66 -7.36
CA GLY A 138 -23.34 10.54 -6.69
C GLY A 138 -24.47 11.10 -7.57
N CYS A 139 -25.70 10.77 -7.21
CA CYS A 139 -26.88 11.33 -7.85
C CYS A 139 -27.52 12.44 -7.02
N LYS A 140 -28.27 13.32 -7.70
CA LYS A 140 -28.90 14.49 -7.09
C LYS A 140 -30.00 14.08 -6.11
N GLY A 141 -29.92 14.59 -4.89
CA GLY A 141 -30.94 14.52 -3.83
C GLY A 141 -31.28 15.90 -3.26
N THR A 142 -31.92 15.89 -2.10
CA THR A 142 -32.41 17.08 -1.37
C THR A 142 -31.50 17.51 -0.22
N GLY A 143 -30.32 16.92 -0.10
CA GLY A 143 -29.32 17.30 0.92
C GLY A 143 -28.73 18.71 0.71
N PRO A 144 -27.87 19.18 1.65
CA PRO A 144 -27.15 20.44 1.51
C PRO A 144 -26.06 20.35 0.43
N GLY A 145 -25.47 21.48 0.05
CA GLY A 145 -24.30 21.51 -0.86
C GLY A 145 -24.60 20.94 -2.25
N ASN A 146 -25.67 21.41 -2.89
CA ASN A 146 -26.26 20.83 -4.11
C ASN A 146 -26.83 19.42 -3.93
N GLY A 147 -26.90 18.87 -2.72
CA GLY A 147 -27.64 17.65 -2.38
C GLY A 147 -27.17 16.40 -3.10
N ILE A 148 -25.95 16.38 -3.61
CA ILE A 148 -25.32 15.19 -4.17
C ILE A 148 -24.49 14.57 -3.04
N PRO A 149 -24.88 13.40 -2.49
CA PRO A 149 -24.12 12.77 -1.43
C PRO A 149 -22.67 12.50 -1.88
N ALA A 150 -21.72 12.85 -1.03
CA ALA A 150 -20.30 12.73 -1.32
C ALA A 150 -19.64 11.81 -0.29
N LEU A 151 -19.07 10.71 -0.77
CA LEU A 151 -18.23 9.81 0.00
C LEU A 151 -16.79 10.34 -0.01
N SER A 152 -16.18 10.41 1.16
CA SER A 152 -14.77 10.71 1.38
C SER A 152 -14.19 9.78 2.45
N HIS A 153 -12.93 9.99 2.83
CA HIS A 153 -12.29 9.19 3.86
C HIS A 153 -11.34 10.04 4.71
N THR A 154 -11.13 9.59 5.95
CA THR A 154 -10.14 10.12 6.88
C THR A 154 -9.18 8.99 7.26
N GLY A 155 -7.88 9.19 6.97
CA GLY A 155 -6.86 8.15 7.10
C GLY A 155 -6.85 7.19 5.90
N LEU A 156 -6.00 6.16 5.99
CA LEU A 156 -5.86 5.10 4.98
C LEU A 156 -6.13 3.74 5.62
N PRO A 157 -6.61 2.75 4.85
CA PRO A 157 -6.94 1.42 5.36
C PRO A 157 -5.67 0.58 5.65
N GLN A 158 -4.90 1.04 6.62
CA GLN A 158 -3.63 0.43 7.02
C GLN A 158 -3.88 -0.77 7.93
N LEU A 159 -3.16 -1.87 7.70
CA LEU A 159 -3.20 -3.06 8.55
C LEU A 159 -2.86 -2.69 10.00
N GLY A 160 -3.71 -3.14 10.94
CA GLY A 160 -3.56 -2.84 12.36
C GLY A 160 -3.98 -1.43 12.79
N LYS A 161 -4.53 -0.62 11.87
CA LYS A 161 -5.04 0.72 12.17
C LYS A 161 -6.53 0.84 11.88
N SER A 162 -7.10 1.96 12.32
CA SER A 162 -8.43 2.37 11.91
C SER A 162 -8.37 3.35 10.75
N PHE A 163 -9.42 3.35 9.95
CA PHE A 163 -9.71 4.42 9.01
C PHE A 163 -11.22 4.70 9.02
N THR A 164 -11.60 5.89 8.59
CA THR A 164 -13.00 6.31 8.58
C THR A 164 -13.45 6.63 7.16
N VAL A 165 -14.63 6.15 6.82
CA VAL A 165 -15.36 6.54 5.60
C VAL A 165 -16.39 7.57 6.01
N ASP A 166 -16.35 8.72 5.35
CA ASP A 166 -17.15 9.89 5.67
C ASP A 166 -18.19 10.13 4.57
N LEU A 167 -19.38 10.56 4.97
CA LEU A 167 -20.49 10.96 4.11
C LEU A 167 -20.78 12.43 4.35
N ASN A 168 -20.87 13.20 3.28
CA ASN A 168 -21.27 14.60 3.28
C ASN A 168 -22.40 14.85 2.28
N ASN A 169 -23.04 16.02 2.37
CA ASN A 169 -24.08 16.49 1.44
C ASN A 169 -25.29 15.56 1.30
N ALA A 170 -25.51 14.68 2.28
CA ALA A 170 -26.66 13.80 2.33
C ALA A 170 -27.87 14.53 2.94
N ARG A 171 -29.07 14.00 2.73
CA ARG A 171 -30.27 14.51 3.42
C ARG A 171 -30.03 14.48 4.94
N ALA A 172 -30.40 15.56 5.63
CA ALA A 172 -30.29 15.63 7.09
C ALA A 172 -31.23 14.64 7.77
N THR A 173 -30.82 14.08 8.92
CA THR A 173 -31.63 13.17 9.75
C THR A 173 -32.28 12.04 8.95
N ALA A 174 -31.53 11.44 8.03
CA ALA A 174 -31.97 10.41 7.12
C ALA A 174 -31.25 9.09 7.40
N ALA A 175 -31.93 7.98 7.15
CA ALA A 175 -31.29 6.67 7.15
C ALA A 175 -30.26 6.59 6.01
N ALA A 176 -29.08 6.05 6.32
CA ALA A 176 -28.03 5.80 5.36
C ALA A 176 -27.47 4.39 5.53
N LEU A 177 -27.06 3.78 4.42
CA LEU A 177 -26.40 2.49 4.37
C LEU A 177 -25.05 2.68 3.68
N LEU A 178 -23.98 2.25 4.32
CA LEU A 178 -22.70 2.05 3.65
C LEU A 178 -22.67 0.62 3.13
N VAL A 179 -22.69 0.45 1.81
CA VAL A 179 -22.42 -0.86 1.20
C VAL A 179 -20.92 -1.05 1.07
N LEU A 180 -20.47 -2.27 1.34
CA LEU A 180 -19.09 -2.71 1.21
C LEU A 180 -19.06 -3.99 0.39
N GLY A 181 -18.15 -4.06 -0.57
CA GLY A 181 -18.01 -5.22 -1.42
C GLY A 181 -16.64 -5.42 -2.05
N PHE A 182 -16.53 -6.49 -2.83
CA PHE A 182 -15.26 -6.95 -3.41
C PHE A 182 -15.08 -6.57 -4.89
N SER A 183 -16.09 -5.97 -5.51
CA SER A 183 -16.12 -5.69 -6.95
C SER A 183 -16.84 -4.39 -7.29
N ASP A 184 -16.30 -3.64 -8.26
CA ASP A 184 -16.93 -2.51 -8.95
C ASP A 184 -17.40 -2.87 -10.37
N LYS A 185 -17.38 -4.16 -10.73
CA LYS A 185 -17.71 -4.66 -12.08
C LYS A 185 -18.87 -5.63 -12.13
N LEU A 186 -19.05 -6.40 -11.06
CA LEU A 186 -20.04 -7.47 -11.02
C LEU A 186 -20.48 -7.71 -9.58
N TRP A 187 -21.78 -7.79 -9.36
CA TRP A 187 -22.38 -8.23 -8.11
C TRP A 187 -23.33 -9.39 -8.40
N ALA A 188 -22.88 -10.62 -8.11
CA ALA A 188 -23.51 -11.84 -8.59
C ALA A 188 -23.68 -11.84 -10.12
N ALA A 189 -24.91 -11.75 -10.65
CA ALA A 189 -25.18 -11.66 -12.09
C ALA A 189 -25.36 -10.21 -12.59
N LEU A 190 -25.28 -9.21 -11.69
CA LEU A 190 -25.56 -7.81 -11.99
C LEU A 190 -24.27 -7.08 -12.40
N PRO A 191 -24.15 -6.58 -13.64
CA PRO A 191 -22.99 -5.80 -14.05
C PRO A 191 -23.00 -4.43 -13.35
N LEU A 192 -21.83 -3.98 -12.92
CA LEU A 192 -21.60 -2.68 -12.29
C LEU A 192 -20.72 -1.78 -13.18
N PRO A 193 -20.97 -0.46 -13.24
CA PRO A 193 -22.05 0.28 -12.60
C PRO A 193 -23.45 -0.12 -13.10
N PHE A 194 -24.38 -0.38 -12.17
CA PHE A 194 -25.77 -0.70 -12.51
C PHE A 194 -26.63 0.58 -12.45
N ASP A 195 -27.33 0.88 -13.55
CA ASP A 195 -28.25 2.02 -13.62
C ASP A 195 -29.55 1.70 -12.89
N LEU A 196 -29.91 2.52 -11.90
CA LEU A 196 -31.12 2.34 -11.08
C LEU A 196 -32.36 3.02 -11.68
N THR A 197 -32.25 3.66 -12.84
CA THR A 197 -33.38 4.25 -13.57
C THR A 197 -34.54 3.25 -13.76
N PRO A 198 -34.31 1.99 -14.20
CA PRO A 198 -35.40 1.03 -14.43
C PRO A 198 -36.16 0.63 -13.15
N ILE A 199 -35.53 0.79 -11.98
CA ILE A 199 -36.12 0.46 -10.68
C ILE A 199 -36.56 1.71 -9.90
N GLY A 200 -36.67 2.86 -10.58
CA GLY A 200 -37.30 4.06 -10.01
C GLY A 200 -36.34 5.03 -9.32
N ALA A 201 -35.03 4.97 -9.59
CA ALA A 201 -34.05 5.95 -9.13
C ALA A 201 -33.23 6.54 -10.31
N PRO A 202 -33.85 7.37 -11.17
CA PRO A 202 -33.20 7.94 -12.34
C PRO A 202 -31.96 8.75 -11.97
N GLY A 203 -30.88 8.56 -12.75
CA GLY A 203 -29.60 9.24 -12.54
C GLY A 203 -28.73 8.64 -11.43
N CYS A 204 -29.25 7.69 -10.64
CA CYS A 204 -28.48 6.98 -9.63
C CYS A 204 -27.87 5.69 -10.20
N LYS A 205 -26.63 5.40 -9.79
CA LYS A 205 -25.93 4.17 -10.17
C LYS A 205 -25.37 3.47 -8.94
N LEU A 206 -25.56 2.16 -8.88
CA LEU A 206 -24.84 1.31 -7.94
C LEU A 206 -23.44 1.06 -8.50
N LEU A 207 -22.42 1.52 -7.78
CA LEU A 207 -21.02 1.51 -8.21
C LEU A 207 -20.21 0.37 -7.58
N ALA A 208 -20.64 -0.10 -6.42
CA ALA A 208 -19.98 -1.15 -5.67
C ALA A 208 -20.94 -2.31 -5.40
N SER A 209 -20.39 -3.52 -5.36
CA SER A 209 -21.08 -4.69 -4.81
C SER A 209 -21.36 -4.49 -3.32
N GLY A 210 -22.38 -5.19 -2.81
CA GLY A 210 -22.89 -5.02 -1.46
C GLY A 210 -22.93 -6.32 -0.66
N GLU A 211 -21.79 -7.00 -0.54
CA GLU A 211 -21.67 -8.21 0.29
C GLU A 211 -21.89 -7.94 1.78
N THR A 212 -21.59 -6.73 2.26
CA THR A 212 -21.85 -6.32 3.64
C THR A 212 -22.39 -4.90 3.67
N MET A 213 -23.29 -4.61 4.61
CA MET A 213 -23.91 -3.30 4.75
C MET A 213 -23.88 -2.82 6.19
N GLY A 214 -23.56 -1.54 6.39
CA GLY A 214 -23.57 -0.90 7.70
C GLY A 214 -24.61 0.22 7.76
N GLY A 215 -25.55 0.12 8.71
CA GLY A 215 -26.59 1.12 8.93
C GLY A 215 -26.12 2.33 9.72
N LEU A 216 -26.54 3.51 9.30
CA LEU A 216 -26.21 4.81 9.88
C LEU A 216 -27.43 5.73 9.83
N VAL A 217 -27.37 6.80 10.60
CA VAL A 217 -28.29 7.95 10.48
C VAL A 217 -27.44 9.18 10.25
N THR A 218 -27.80 9.99 9.26
CA THR A 218 -27.12 11.26 9.00
C THR A 218 -27.46 12.28 10.08
N SER A 219 -26.50 13.14 10.38
CA SER A 219 -26.65 14.25 11.31
C SER A 219 -27.65 15.30 10.80
N ALA A 220 -27.96 16.29 11.64
CA ALA A 220 -28.75 17.45 11.24
C ALA A 220 -28.10 18.29 10.12
N THR A 221 -26.80 18.13 9.88
CA THR A 221 -26.08 18.79 8.78
C THR A 221 -25.87 17.88 7.57
N GLY A 222 -26.46 16.69 7.54
CA GLY A 222 -26.37 15.79 6.39
C GLY A 222 -25.04 15.04 6.29
N THR A 223 -24.40 14.77 7.44
CA THR A 223 -23.13 14.03 7.52
C THR A 223 -23.26 12.71 8.26
N ALA A 224 -22.47 11.72 7.90
CA ALA A 224 -22.34 10.46 8.65
C ALA A 224 -20.91 9.93 8.52
N LYS A 225 -20.51 9.00 9.40
CA LYS A 225 -19.19 8.38 9.34
C LYS A 225 -19.22 6.95 9.84
N MET A 226 -18.43 6.09 9.22
CA MET A 226 -18.22 4.71 9.65
C MET A 226 -16.73 4.44 9.78
N THR A 227 -16.30 4.04 10.98
CA THR A 227 -14.91 3.71 11.26
C THR A 227 -14.73 2.20 11.19
N PHE A 228 -13.73 1.77 10.44
CA PHE A 228 -13.34 0.37 10.31
C PHE A 228 -12.03 0.14 11.05
N LEU A 229 -11.97 -0.97 11.79
CA LEU A 229 -10.74 -1.49 12.38
C LEU A 229 -10.16 -2.53 11.43
N ILE A 230 -8.98 -2.28 10.86
CA ILE A 230 -8.33 -3.24 9.96
C ILE A 230 -7.46 -4.18 10.80
N PRO A 231 -7.75 -5.50 10.80
CA PRO A 231 -6.92 -6.46 11.51
C PRO A 231 -5.47 -6.42 11.03
N ASN A 232 -4.50 -6.58 11.94
CA ASN A 232 -3.09 -6.67 11.59
C ASN A 232 -2.74 -8.08 11.07
N ILE A 233 -3.37 -8.48 9.97
CA ILE A 233 -3.20 -9.79 9.33
C ILE A 233 -2.56 -9.57 7.96
N SER A 234 -1.34 -10.05 7.77
CA SER A 234 -0.57 -9.86 6.53
C SER A 234 -1.30 -10.39 5.29
N ALA A 235 -2.10 -11.45 5.44
CA ALA A 235 -2.90 -12.03 4.35
C ALA A 235 -3.98 -11.09 3.79
N LEU A 236 -4.34 -10.03 4.51
CA LEU A 236 -5.26 -8.99 4.02
C LEU A 236 -4.55 -7.95 3.13
N GLY A 237 -3.22 -7.93 3.14
CA GLY A 237 -2.43 -7.01 2.31
C GLY A 237 -2.74 -7.17 0.82
N GLY A 238 -3.16 -6.08 0.18
CA GLY A 238 -3.54 -6.05 -1.23
C GLY A 238 -4.98 -6.40 -1.53
N LEU A 239 -5.77 -6.75 -0.51
CA LEU A 239 -7.20 -6.91 -0.68
C LEU A 239 -7.81 -5.58 -1.13
N MET A 240 -8.53 -5.63 -2.25
CA MET A 240 -9.23 -4.50 -2.81
C MET A 240 -10.70 -4.59 -2.43
N LEU A 241 -11.22 -3.50 -1.85
CA LEU A 241 -12.61 -3.37 -1.45
C LEU A 241 -13.21 -2.11 -2.07
N PHE A 242 -14.52 -2.14 -2.24
CA PHE A 242 -15.29 -1.06 -2.81
C PHE A 242 -16.45 -0.72 -1.89
N ASN A 243 -16.79 0.57 -1.80
CA ASN A 243 -17.90 1.01 -0.97
C ASN A 243 -18.66 2.17 -1.60
N GLN A 244 -19.89 2.37 -1.14
CA GLN A 244 -20.76 3.45 -1.58
C GLN A 244 -21.83 3.70 -0.52
N PHE A 245 -22.26 4.95 -0.34
CA PHE A 245 -23.43 5.23 0.48
C PHE A 245 -24.71 5.18 -0.35
N ILE A 246 -25.75 4.63 0.26
CA ILE A 246 -27.15 4.75 -0.14
C ILE A 246 -27.85 5.54 0.96
N VAL A 247 -28.54 6.61 0.62
CA VAL A 247 -29.20 7.49 1.58
C VAL A 247 -30.68 7.55 1.23
N SER A 248 -31.54 7.40 2.24
CA SER A 248 -32.97 7.60 2.07
C SER A 248 -33.28 9.07 1.79
N ASP A 249 -34.03 9.29 0.72
CA ASP A 249 -34.53 10.59 0.31
C ASP A 249 -35.92 10.43 -0.32
N PRO A 250 -37.00 10.43 0.50
CA PRO A 250 -38.34 10.08 0.05
C PRO A 250 -38.96 10.98 -1.02
N THR A 251 -38.38 12.17 -1.23
CA THR A 251 -38.95 13.20 -2.10
C THR A 251 -38.31 13.27 -3.48
N VAL A 252 -37.29 12.45 -3.75
CA VAL A 252 -36.45 12.60 -4.95
C VAL A 252 -36.83 11.68 -6.10
N ASN A 253 -37.26 10.45 -5.81
CA ASN A 253 -37.61 9.43 -6.80
C ASN A 253 -38.47 8.31 -6.18
N THR A 254 -38.98 7.41 -7.03
CA THR A 254 -39.89 6.32 -6.61
C THR A 254 -39.24 5.34 -5.65
N LEU A 255 -37.94 5.07 -5.81
CA LEU A 255 -37.18 4.18 -4.91
C LEU A 255 -36.80 4.86 -3.58
N GLN A 256 -37.03 6.18 -3.47
CA GLN A 256 -36.78 6.99 -2.28
C GLN A 256 -35.34 6.96 -1.79
N VAL A 257 -34.37 6.84 -2.72
CA VAL A 257 -32.95 6.78 -2.38
C VAL A 257 -32.10 7.62 -3.32
N VAL A 258 -30.98 8.12 -2.78
CA VAL A 258 -29.86 8.66 -3.53
C VAL A 258 -28.57 7.96 -3.15
N LEU A 259 -27.62 7.91 -4.07
CA LEU A 259 -26.34 7.23 -3.91
C LEU A 259 -25.19 8.23 -4.03
N SER A 260 -24.09 7.99 -3.31
CA SER A 260 -22.87 8.78 -3.39
C SER A 260 -21.97 8.34 -4.56
N ASN A 261 -20.84 9.03 -4.76
CA ASN A 261 -19.70 8.44 -5.47
C ASN A 261 -19.20 7.17 -4.74
N GLY A 262 -18.44 6.34 -5.44
CA GLY A 262 -17.82 5.13 -4.89
C GLY A 262 -16.45 5.41 -4.29
N GLY A 263 -16.05 4.57 -3.34
CA GLY A 263 -14.69 4.48 -2.83
C GLY A 263 -14.06 3.15 -3.20
N LYS A 264 -12.81 3.19 -3.65
CA LYS A 264 -11.96 2.03 -3.93
C LYS A 264 -10.81 2.07 -2.96
N MET A 265 -10.64 1.00 -2.19
CA MET A 265 -9.63 0.93 -1.15
C MET A 265 -8.78 -0.33 -1.30
N THR A 266 -7.49 -0.20 -1.04
CA THR A 266 -6.54 -1.32 -1.01
C THR A 266 -5.97 -1.40 0.39
N LEU A 267 -6.17 -2.54 1.06
CA LEU A 267 -5.62 -2.77 2.40
C LEU A 267 -4.10 -2.92 2.31
N GLY A 268 -3.36 -2.27 3.20
CA GLY A 268 -1.92 -2.18 3.06
C GLY A 268 -1.17 -1.71 4.30
N GLN A 269 0.15 -1.55 4.21
CA GLN A 269 0.93 -0.89 5.27
C GLN A 269 1.06 0.61 5.04
#